data_AF-A0A9J6Q3V2-F1
#
_entry.id   AF-A0A9J6Q3V2-F1
#
_cell.length_a   1.000
_cell.length_b   1.000
_cell.length_c   1.000
_cell.angle_alpha   90.00
_cell.angle_beta   90.00
_cell.angle_gamma   90.00
#
_symmetry.space_group_name_H-M   'P 1'
#
loop_
_entity.id
_entity.type
_entity.pdbx_description
1 polymer ?
#
loop_
_entity_poly.entity_id
_entity_poly.type
_entity_poly.pdbx_seq_one_letter_code
_entity_poly.pdbx_strand_id
1 'polypeptide(L)'
;MNKDIAQHSYKFDALHDQALAKHFRTAGASLSDEAAVLGAAIRCILLCGDNVSNKEIILQLIHALEVTPDPAAADIIRNTLEIVVGFTRDDM
;
A
#
# COMPACT_ATOMS: atom_id res chain seq x y z
N MET A 1 -15.95 -20.76 16.91
CA MET A 1 -16.54 -20.45 15.59
C MET A 1 -16.08 -19.07 15.21
N ASN A 2 -15.25 -18.99 14.17
CA ASN A 2 -14.34 -17.89 13.86
C ASN A 2 -15.08 -16.57 13.62
N LYS A 3 -14.76 -15.58 14.44
CA LYS A 3 -14.98 -14.18 14.09
C LYS A 3 -13.71 -13.71 13.37
N ASP A 4 -13.91 -12.98 12.28
CA ASP A 4 -12.90 -12.09 11.68
C ASP A 4 -11.82 -12.71 10.78
N ILE A 5 -12.20 -13.62 9.88
CA ILE A 5 -11.68 -13.52 8.50
C ILE A 5 -12.52 -12.44 7.81
N ALA A 6 -12.46 -11.21 8.32
CA ALA A 6 -12.86 -10.06 7.55
C ALA A 6 -11.89 -10.05 6.37
N GLN A 7 -12.38 -10.52 5.22
CA GLN A 7 -11.73 -10.30 3.95
C GLN A 7 -11.35 -8.83 3.93
N HIS A 8 -10.06 -8.55 4.08
CA HIS A 8 -9.52 -7.23 3.85
C HIS A 8 -9.61 -7.05 2.33
N SER A 9 -10.82 -6.73 1.87
CA SER A 9 -11.12 -6.31 0.52
C SER A 9 -10.54 -4.91 0.38
N TYR A 10 -9.22 -4.83 0.43
CA TYR A 10 -8.51 -3.67 -0.05
C TYR A 10 -8.83 -3.62 -1.54
N LYS A 11 -9.76 -2.74 -1.91
CA LYS A 11 -10.09 -2.49 -3.31
C LYS A 11 -8.93 -1.72 -3.93
N PHE A 12 -7.90 -2.47 -4.31
CA PHE A 12 -6.79 -2.01 -5.14
C PHE A 12 -7.23 -1.72 -6.57
N ASP A 13 -8.53 -1.75 -6.87
CA ASP A 13 -9.11 -1.39 -8.17
C ASP A 13 -8.82 0.06 -8.56
N ALA A 14 -8.52 0.92 -7.56
CA ALA A 14 -8.06 2.29 -7.78
C ALA A 14 -6.60 2.38 -8.25
N LEU A 15 -5.81 1.30 -8.14
CA LEU A 15 -4.44 1.28 -8.66
C LEU A 15 -4.47 1.16 -10.18
N HIS A 16 -3.76 2.07 -10.86
CA HIS A 16 -3.52 1.95 -12.29
C HIS A 16 -2.60 0.76 -12.61
N ASP A 17 -1.60 0.51 -11.77
CA ASP A 17 -0.67 -0.61 -11.91
C ASP A 17 -1.35 -1.94 -11.52
N GLN A 18 -1.68 -2.71 -12.54
CA GLN A 18 -2.36 -4.00 -12.38
C GLN A 18 -1.45 -5.10 -11.83
N ALA A 19 -0.14 -5.00 -12.05
CA ALA A 19 0.83 -5.96 -11.55
C ALA A 19 1.01 -5.81 -10.04
N LEU A 20 1.20 -4.57 -9.58
CA LEU A 20 1.22 -4.21 -8.17
C LEU A 20 -0.09 -4.60 -7.47
N ALA A 21 -1.24 -4.24 -8.05
CA ALA A 21 -2.55 -4.61 -7.51
C ALA A 21 -2.71 -6.14 -7.40
N LYS A 22 -2.25 -6.89 -8.42
CA LYS A 22 -2.28 -8.35 -8.39
C LYS A 22 -1.36 -8.91 -7.31
N HIS A 23 -0.15 -8.39 -7.15
CA HIS A 23 0.80 -8.84 -6.14
C HIS A 23 0.17 -8.81 -4.74
N PHE A 24 -0.35 -7.65 -4.32
CA PHE A 24 -1.01 -7.49 -3.02
C PHE A 24 -2.28 -8.34 -2.88
N ARG A 25 -3.05 -8.56 -3.95
CA ARG A 25 -4.21 -9.48 -3.92
C ARG A 25 -3.80 -10.95 -3.71
N THR A 26 -2.66 -11.36 -4.28
CA THR A 26 -2.23 -12.77 -4.26
C THR A 26 -1.35 -13.14 -3.08
N ALA A 27 -0.71 -12.15 -2.43
CA ALA A 27 0.20 -12.38 -1.32
C ALA A 27 -0.49 -12.90 -0.05
N GLY A 28 -1.81 -12.73 0.07
CA GLY A 28 -2.60 -13.26 1.18
C GLY A 28 -2.15 -12.70 2.53
N ALA A 29 -1.96 -13.57 3.53
CA ALA A 29 -1.59 -13.17 4.88
C ALA A 29 -0.14 -12.66 5.00
N SER A 30 0.74 -12.96 4.03
CA SER A 30 2.17 -12.62 4.12
C SER A 30 2.46 -11.12 3.99
N LEU A 31 1.54 -10.36 3.39
CA LEU A 31 1.64 -8.90 3.23
C LEU A 31 0.44 -8.18 3.85
N SER A 32 -0.16 -8.74 4.92
CA SER A 32 -1.39 -8.17 5.48
C SER A 32 -1.20 -6.75 6.00
N ASP A 33 -0.03 -6.47 6.57
CA ASP A 33 0.30 -5.20 7.19
C ASP A 33 0.68 -4.16 6.12
N GLU A 34 1.49 -4.56 5.13
CA GLU A 34 1.82 -3.72 3.98
C GLU A 34 0.57 -3.40 3.15
N ALA A 35 -0.34 -4.36 2.99
CA ALA A 35 -1.63 -4.13 2.34
C ALA A 35 -2.48 -3.11 3.11
N ALA A 36 -2.41 -3.11 4.45
CA ALA A 36 -3.09 -2.13 5.30
C ALA A 36 -2.56 -0.72 5.07
N VAL A 37 -1.23 -0.59 5.06
CA VAL A 37 -0.51 0.66 4.82
C VAL A 37 -0.80 1.18 3.40
N LEU A 38 -0.68 0.34 2.38
CA LEU A 38 -0.98 0.70 1.00
C LEU A 38 -2.44 1.14 0.84
N GLY A 39 -3.37 0.41 1.44
CA GLY A 39 -4.78 0.78 1.46
C GLY A 39 -5.04 2.13 2.13
N ALA A 40 -4.32 2.44 3.21
CA ALA A 40 -4.41 3.75 3.87
C ALA A 40 -3.86 4.88 2.98
N ALA A 41 -2.71 4.66 2.33
CA ALA A 41 -2.12 5.63 1.41
C ALA A 41 -3.05 5.95 0.23
N ILE A 42 -3.62 4.93 -0.41
CA ILE A 42 -4.60 5.09 -1.50
C ILE A 42 -5.80 5.92 -1.02
N ARG A 43 -6.34 5.62 0.17
CA ARG A 43 -7.47 6.38 0.73
C ARG A 43 -7.11 7.85 0.97
N CYS A 44 -5.91 8.15 1.50
CA CYS A 44 -5.46 9.52 1.69
C CYS A 44 -5.42 10.29 0.36
N ILE A 45 -4.83 9.70 -0.68
CA ILE A 45 -4.74 10.32 -2.02
C ILE A 45 -6.13 10.60 -2.59
N LEU A 46 -7.04 9.62 -2.51
CA LEU A 46 -8.42 9.78 -2.97
C LEU A 46 -9.17 10.88 -2.21
N LEU A 47 -8.95 11.02 -0.90
CA LEU A 47 -9.55 12.07 -0.08
C LEU A 47 -9.00 13.47 -0.39
N CYS A 48 -7.75 13.57 -0.84
CA CYS A 48 -7.16 14.82 -1.35
C CYS A 48 -7.68 15.21 -2.75
N GLY A 49 -8.42 14.32 -3.42
CA GLY A 49 -8.93 14.53 -4.78
C GLY A 49 -7.90 14.25 -5.88
N ASP A 50 -6.79 13.60 -5.53
CA ASP A 50 -5.70 13.29 -6.46
C ASP A 50 -5.91 11.95 -7.17
N ASN A 51 -5.22 11.79 -8.31
CA ASN A 51 -5.21 10.54 -9.06
C ASN A 51 -4.25 9.53 -8.42
N VAL A 52 -4.76 8.33 -8.16
CA VAL A 52 -3.96 7.24 -7.60
C VAL A 52 -2.97 6.73 -8.66
N SER A 53 -1.69 7.02 -8.45
CA SER A 53 -0.59 6.55 -9.29
C SER A 53 0.55 6.06 -8.41
N ASN A 54 1.45 5.23 -8.94
CA ASN A 54 2.62 4.76 -8.18
C ASN A 54 3.46 5.93 -7.65
N LYS A 55 3.58 7.03 -8.42
CA LYS A 55 4.23 8.28 -7.97
C LYS A 55 3.58 8.85 -6.71
N GLU A 56 2.26 9.05 -6.72
CA GLU A 56 1.56 9.64 -5.57
C GLU A 56 1.56 8.70 -4.36
N ILE A 57 1.51 7.39 -4.59
CA ILE A 57 1.65 6.38 -3.52
C ILE A 57 3.03 6.47 -2.89
N ILE A 58 4.10 6.52 -3.69
CA ILE A 58 5.48 6.67 -3.20
C ILE A 58 5.61 7.93 -2.35
N LEU A 59 5.11 9.07 -2.83
CA LEU A 59 5.15 10.34 -2.08
C LEU A 59 4.38 10.24 -0.76
N GLN A 60 3.19 9.64 -0.78
CA GLN A 60 2.37 9.46 0.42
C GLN A 60 3.04 8.54 1.45
N LEU A 61 3.72 7.48 1.00
CA LEU A 61 4.45 6.55 1.87
C LEU A 61 5.71 7.18 2.46
N ILE A 62 6.44 7.98 1.68
CA ILE A 62 7.59 8.77 2.19
C ILE A 62 7.10 9.73 3.28
N HIS A 63 6.02 10.47 3.02
CA HIS A 63 5.46 11.36 4.03
C HIS A 63 5.03 10.62 5.30
N ALA A 64 4.35 9.46 5.15
CA ALA A 64 3.97 8.63 6.28
C ALA A 64 5.19 8.16 7.10
N LEU A 65 6.30 7.84 6.44
CA LEU A 65 7.55 7.45 7.09
C LEU A 65 8.18 8.60 7.89
N GLU A 66 8.14 9.83 7.36
CA GLU A 66 8.69 11.03 8.03
C GLU A 66 7.94 11.39 9.31
N VAL A 67 6.64 11.11 9.37
CA VAL A 67 5.77 11.48 10.51
C VAL A 67 5.49 10.32 11.47
N THR A 68 6.02 9.11 11.21
CA THR A 68 5.82 7.93 12.06
C THR A 68 7.00 7.75 13.03
N PRO A 69 6.83 8.01 14.34
CA PRO A 69 7.90 7.86 15.32
C PRO A 69 8.09 6.42 15.79
N ASP A 70 7.08 5.57 15.65
CA ASP A 70 7.15 4.16 16.06
C ASP A 70 8.00 3.36 15.06
N PRO A 71 9.14 2.79 15.47
CA PRO A 71 10.05 2.12 14.56
C PRO A 71 9.45 0.86 13.92
N ALA A 72 8.53 0.16 14.61
CA ALA A 72 7.87 -1.03 14.07
C ALA A 72 6.91 -0.67 12.94
N ALA A 73 6.06 0.34 13.15
CA ALA A 73 5.19 0.87 12.09
C ALA A 73 6.00 1.46 10.92
N ALA A 74 7.08 2.20 11.22
CA ALA A 74 7.98 2.75 10.20
C ALA A 74 8.62 1.66 9.33
N ASP A 75 8.91 0.47 9.90
CA ASP A 75 9.45 -0.66 9.16
C ASP A 75 8.44 -1.21 8.13
N ILE A 76 7.18 -1.39 8.54
CA ILE A 76 6.12 -1.83 7.63
C ILE A 76 5.90 -0.82 6.49
N ILE A 77 5.94 0.48 6.80
CA ILE A 77 5.86 1.55 5.79
C ILE A 77 7.04 1.47 4.82
N ARG A 78 8.26 1.24 5.32
CA ARG A 78 9.46 1.07 4.49
C ARG A 78 9.35 -0.15 3.57
N ASN A 79 8.90 -1.29 4.08
CA ASN A 79 8.70 -2.51 3.30
C ASN A 79 7.64 -2.29 2.22
N THR A 80 6.53 -1.62 2.56
CA THR A 80 5.49 -1.24 1.59
C THR A 80 6.05 -0.35 0.49
N LEU A 81 6.85 0.66 0.86
CA LEU A 81 7.50 1.56 -0.08
C LEU A 81 8.47 0.82 -1.01
N GLU A 82 9.28 -0.10 -0.48
CA GLU A 82 10.22 -0.91 -1.25
C GLU A 82 9.48 -1.73 -2.33
N ILE A 83 8.36 -2.36 -1.98
CA ILE A 83 7.54 -3.13 -2.93
C ILE A 83 7.04 -2.20 -4.06
N VAL A 84 6.41 -1.08 -3.71
CA VAL A 84 5.84 -0.15 -4.72
C VAL A 84 6.93 0.41 -5.64
N VAL A 85 8.10 0.78 -5.09
CA VAL A 85 9.25 1.25 -5.87
C VAL A 85 9.79 0.13 -6.76
N GLY A 86 9.85 -1.11 -6.28
CA GLY A 86 10.26 -2.28 -7.06
C GLY A 86 9.41 -2.47 -8.32
N PHE A 87 8.08 -2.50 -8.17
CA PHE A 87 7.16 -2.61 -9.31
C PHE A 87 7.26 -1.41 -10.26
N THR A 88 7.40 -0.20 -9.73
CA THR A 88 7.54 1.01 -10.57
C THR A 88 8.80 0.99 -11.42
N ARG A 89 9.89 0.39 -10.93
CA ARG A 89 11.14 0.26 -11.69
C ARG A 89 11.06 -0.83 -12.76
N ASP A 90 10.28 -1.88 -12.53
CA ASP A 90 10.06 -2.97 -13.49
C ASP A 90 9.14 -2.55 -14.66
N ASP A 91 8.30 -1.52 -14.45
CA ASP A 91 7.38 -0.98 -15.47
C ASP A 91 7.99 0.12 -16.38
N MET A 92 9.26 0.50 -16.18
CA MET A 92 9.96 1.57 -16.93
C MET A 92 10.98 1.07 -17.96
#